data_AF-A0AAV4BC63-F1
#
_entry.id   AF-A0AAV4BC63-F1
#
_cell.length_a   1.000
_cell.length_b   1.000
_cell.length_c   1.000
_cell.angle_alpha   90.00
_cell.angle_beta   90.00
_cell.angle_gamma   90.00
#
_symmetry.space_group_name_H-M   'P 1'
#
loop_
_entity.id
_entity.type
_entity.pdbx_description
1 polymer ?
#
loop_
_entity_poly.entity_id
_entity_poly.type
_entity_poly.pdbx_seq_one_letter_code
_entity_poly.pdbx_strand_id
1 'polypeptide(L)'
;MFVSSIADTNPDKKDRAFWVAVLGSAVSTVTAVLLAVNGIFIDQLGFFAASIMSVASASLSVLIAFFFFPETRPPTENKKLQGWDSVKRISSYFFLGSLRDRLMLWTCLWIFMFTVICQLVLVTIDSLYLLHRPFCWTHSIIGIFSGARMAGTFLVGIVILRSFRTCCQPEILAMVGLLFQTAGFVLEALARKSWQLILGEFG
;
A
#
# COMPACT_ATOMS: atom_id res chain seq x y z
N MET A 1 9.09 8.15 6.05
CA MET A 1 10.37 8.84 5.77
C MET A 1 10.69 8.90 4.28
N PHE A 2 10.65 7.79 3.55
CA PHE A 2 10.98 7.80 2.12
C PHE A 2 10.02 8.60 1.22
N VAL A 3 8.70 8.49 1.44
CA VAL A 3 7.70 9.21 0.64
C VAL A 3 7.79 10.74 0.81
N SER A 4 8.10 11.21 2.02
CA SER A 4 8.32 12.63 2.31
C SER A 4 9.61 13.16 1.67
N SER A 5 10.68 12.35 1.65
CA SER A 5 11.94 12.69 0.98
C SER A 5 11.78 12.87 -0.55
N ILE A 6 11.01 11.99 -1.21
CA ILE A 6 10.67 12.13 -2.64
C ILE A 6 9.83 13.39 -2.90
N ALA A 7 8.90 13.68 -1.99
CA ALA A 7 8.06 14.87 -2.06
C ALA A 7 8.85 16.18 -1.97
N ASP A 8 9.94 16.19 -1.21
CA ASP A 8 10.81 17.35 -1.05
C ASP A 8 11.78 17.53 -2.24
N THR A 9 12.16 16.43 -2.91
CA THR A 9 13.13 16.46 -4.02
C THR A 9 12.49 16.77 -5.39
N ASN A 10 11.20 16.42 -5.58
CA ASN A 10 10.51 16.60 -6.86
C ASN A 10 9.38 17.66 -6.76
N PRO A 11 9.56 18.88 -7.31
CA PRO A 11 8.56 19.94 -7.24
C PRO A 11 7.35 19.72 -8.18
N ASP A 12 7.52 18.96 -9.26
CA ASP A 12 6.47 18.71 -10.24
C ASP A 12 5.48 17.62 -9.82
N LYS A 13 4.18 17.95 -9.84
CA LYS A 13 3.10 17.05 -9.40
C LYS A 13 3.03 15.73 -10.20
N LYS A 14 3.28 15.79 -11.52
CA LYS A 14 3.23 14.62 -12.41
C LYS A 14 4.42 13.68 -12.21
N ASP A 15 5.62 14.22 -12.02
CA ASP A 15 6.81 13.42 -11.74
C ASP A 15 6.78 12.84 -10.33
N ARG A 16 6.27 13.61 -9.36
CA ARG A 16 6.11 13.15 -7.98
C ARG A 16 5.20 11.93 -7.89
N ALA A 17 4.05 11.91 -8.56
CA ALA A 17 3.15 10.75 -8.54
C ALA A 17 3.81 9.49 -9.10
N PHE A 18 4.57 9.61 -10.19
CA PHE A 18 5.33 8.50 -10.76
C PHE A 18 6.41 7.99 -9.81
N TRP A 19 7.22 8.88 -9.22
CA TRP A 19 8.27 8.48 -8.28
C TRP A 19 7.72 7.86 -6.99
N VAL A 20 6.57 8.34 -6.50
CA VAL A 20 5.87 7.72 -5.37
C VAL A 20 5.39 6.32 -5.75
N ALA A 21 4.88 6.11 -6.97
CA ALA A 21 4.50 4.79 -7.45
C ALA A 21 5.72 3.84 -7.55
N VAL A 22 6.86 4.31 -8.09
CA VAL A 22 8.11 3.54 -8.18
C VAL A 22 8.64 3.14 -6.80
N LEU A 23 8.62 4.06 -5.83
CA LEU A 23 8.97 3.72 -4.46
C LEU A 23 7.99 2.69 -3.87
N GLY A 24 6.69 2.89 -4.11
CA GLY A 24 5.64 1.97 -3.69
C GLY A 24 5.85 0.55 -4.23
N SER A 25 6.23 0.40 -5.50
CA SER A 25 6.53 -0.91 -6.06
C SER A 25 7.78 -1.52 -5.45
N ALA A 26 8.85 -0.73 -5.25
CA ALA A 26 10.07 -1.24 -4.63
C ALA A 26 9.77 -1.81 -3.23
N VAL A 27 9.04 -1.04 -2.41
CA VAL A 27 8.56 -1.51 -1.10
C VAL A 27 7.71 -2.77 -1.24
N SER A 28 6.77 -2.79 -2.18
CA SER A 28 5.88 -3.94 -2.37
C SER A 28 6.63 -5.22 -2.78
N THR A 29 7.68 -5.12 -3.61
CA THR A 29 8.49 -6.28 -4.02
C THR A 29 9.29 -6.84 -2.86
N VAL A 30 9.86 -5.98 -2.01
CA VAL A 30 10.53 -6.42 -0.79
C VAL A 30 9.54 -7.08 0.16
N THR A 31 8.37 -6.47 0.37
CA THR A 31 7.32 -7.06 1.21
C THR A 31 6.82 -8.39 0.66
N ALA A 32 6.73 -8.55 -0.67
CA ALA A 32 6.34 -9.81 -1.30
C ALA A 32 7.33 -10.94 -1.00
N VAL A 33 8.63 -10.66 -1.09
CA VAL A 33 9.68 -11.61 -0.71
C VAL A 33 9.58 -11.94 0.79
N LEU A 34 9.36 -10.93 1.64
CA LEU A 34 9.20 -11.15 3.08
C LEU A 34 7.97 -12.00 3.41
N LEU A 35 6.85 -11.82 2.71
CA LEU A 35 5.65 -12.66 2.87
C LEU A 35 5.91 -14.12 2.51
N ALA A 36 6.60 -14.37 1.40
CA ALA A 36 6.99 -15.72 0.98
C ALA A 36 7.94 -16.37 2.00
N VAL A 37 8.98 -15.64 2.44
CA VAL A 37 9.92 -16.11 3.46
C VAL A 37 9.19 -16.40 4.77
N ASN A 38 8.34 -15.49 5.23
CA ASN A 38 7.61 -15.67 6.49
C ASN A 38 6.68 -16.90 6.43
N GLY A 39 6.02 -17.17 5.30
CA GLY A 39 5.23 -18.38 5.10
C GLY A 39 6.06 -19.66 5.28
N ILE A 40 7.26 -19.71 4.71
CA ILE A 40 8.19 -20.85 4.85
C ILE A 40 8.67 -20.99 6.30
N PHE A 41 8.99 -19.88 6.95
CA PHE A 41 9.44 -19.89 8.34
C PHE A 41 8.35 -20.37 9.31
N ILE A 42 7.10 -20.01 9.07
CA ILE A 42 5.96 -20.49 9.86
C ILE A 42 5.82 -22.01 9.74
N ASP A 43 5.97 -22.57 8.54
CA ASP A 43 5.87 -24.02 8.32
C ASP A 43 7.01 -24.81 8.98
N GLN A 44 8.22 -24.25 9.05
CA GLN A 44 9.41 -24.95 9.55
C GLN A 44 9.66 -24.75 11.06
N LEU A 45 9.51 -23.52 11.56
CA LEU A 45 9.90 -23.12 12.91
C LEU A 45 8.69 -22.78 13.81
N GLY A 46 7.49 -22.78 13.24
CA GLY A 46 6.26 -22.40 13.91
C GLY A 46 6.07 -20.89 14.01
N PHE A 47 4.82 -20.50 14.30
CA PHE A 47 4.38 -19.10 14.31
C PHE A 47 5.12 -18.22 15.32
N PHE A 48 5.46 -18.76 16.50
CA PHE A 48 6.11 -17.98 17.56
C PHE A 48 7.53 -17.54 17.17
N ALA A 49 8.33 -18.44 16.60
CA ALA A 49 9.68 -18.13 16.15
C ALA A 49 9.67 -17.12 15.00
N ALA A 50 8.78 -17.30 14.01
CA ALA A 50 8.62 -16.38 12.88
C ALA A 50 8.21 -14.96 13.35
N SER A 51 7.36 -14.88 14.38
CA SER A 51 6.93 -13.60 14.96
C SER A 51 8.08 -12.85 15.65
N ILE A 52 8.92 -13.54 16.43
CA ILE A 52 10.09 -12.94 17.07
C ILE A 52 11.08 -12.43 16.03
N MET A 53 11.33 -13.20 14.97
CA MET A 53 12.22 -12.79 13.88
C MET A 53 11.71 -11.53 13.16
N SER A 54 10.40 -11.45 12.92
CA SER A 54 9.77 -10.28 12.31
C SER A 54 9.99 -9.02 13.18
N VAL A 55 9.77 -9.14 14.49
CA VAL A 55 10.01 -8.02 15.43
C VAL A 55 11.48 -7.62 15.47
N ALA A 56 12.40 -8.59 15.50
CA ALA A 56 13.85 -8.31 15.48
C ALA A 56 14.30 -7.62 14.19
N SER A 57 13.75 -8.01 13.03
CA SER A 57 14.05 -7.35 11.75
C SER A 57 13.50 -5.92 11.68
N ALA A 58 12.32 -5.68 12.25
CA ALA A 58 11.70 -4.35 12.29
C ALA A 58 12.48 -3.41 13.23
N SER A 59 12.89 -3.89 14.41
CA SER A 59 13.71 -3.10 15.33
C SER A 59 15.07 -2.76 14.73
N LEU A 60 15.72 -3.73 14.06
CA LEU A 60 16.96 -3.48 13.33
C LEU A 60 16.78 -2.43 12.22
N SER A 61 15.66 -2.49 11.48
CA SER A 61 15.36 -1.51 10.43
C SER A 61 15.22 -0.09 10.98
N VAL A 62 14.59 0.07 12.15
CA VAL A 62 14.49 1.37 12.84
C VAL A 62 15.86 1.87 13.27
N LEU A 63 16.71 1.00 13.82
CA LEU A 63 18.07 1.37 14.22
C LEU A 63 18.89 1.81 13.00
N ILE A 64 18.83 1.07 11.89
CA ILE A 64 19.53 1.43 10.66
C ILE A 64 19.04 2.79 10.15
N ALA A 65 17.72 3.01 10.09
CA ALA A 65 17.17 4.28 9.65
C ALA A 65 17.61 5.45 10.55
N PHE A 66 17.73 5.23 11.86
CA PHE A 66 18.17 6.26 12.80
C PHE A 66 19.65 6.63 12.62
N PHE A 67 20.52 5.64 12.38
CA PHE A 67 21.97 5.87 12.26
C PHE A 67 22.42 6.29 10.86
N PHE A 68 21.80 5.75 9.81
CA PHE A 68 22.30 5.90 8.43
C PHE A 68 21.50 6.91 7.59
N PHE A 69 20.30 7.32 8.01
CA PHE A 69 19.49 8.20 7.19
C PHE A 69 19.78 9.67 7.53
N PRO A 70 20.53 10.41 6.70
CA PRO A 70 20.78 11.82 6.94
C PRO A 70 19.48 12.62 6.81
N GLU A 71 19.37 13.67 7.62
CA GLU A 71 18.24 14.58 7.55
C GLU A 71 18.17 15.21 6.15
N THR A 72 17.11 14.89 5.40
CA THR A 72 16.99 15.27 3.99
C THR A 72 16.63 16.74 3.81
N ARG A 73 16.26 17.43 4.89
CA ARG A 73 15.87 18.84 4.86
C ARG A 73 16.99 19.68 5.46
N PRO A 74 17.53 20.67 4.72
CA PRO A 74 18.49 21.59 5.32
C PRO A 74 17.82 22.30 6.50
N PRO A 75 18.54 22.53 7.62
CA PRO A 75 18.00 23.28 8.74
C PRO A 75 17.68 24.70 8.26
N THR A 76 16.41 24.95 7.93
CA THR A 76 15.95 26.30 7.62
C THR A 76 16.05 27.14 8.87
N GLU A 77 16.85 28.20 8.80
CA GLU A 77 16.91 29.25 9.82
C GLU A 77 15.50 29.65 10.28
N ASN A 78 15.28 29.58 11.59
CA ASN A 78 14.26 30.34 12.31
C ASN A 78 12.81 30.30 11.80
N LYS A 79 12.33 29.17 11.28
CA LYS A 79 10.88 28.92 11.30
C LYS A 79 10.52 28.30 12.64
N LYS A 80 10.08 29.14 13.60
CA LYS A 80 9.33 28.65 14.77
C LYS A 80 8.25 27.72 14.24
N LEU A 81 8.33 26.44 14.57
CA LEU A 81 7.29 25.46 14.28
C LEU A 81 6.01 25.91 15.00
N GLN A 82 5.23 26.77 14.34
CA GLN A 82 3.87 27.10 14.75
C GLN A 82 3.00 25.89 14.43
N GLY A 83 3.23 24.79 15.14
CA GLY A 83 2.46 23.54 15.01
C GLY A 83 0.98 23.82 15.22
N TRP A 84 0.65 24.69 16.18
CA TRP A 84 -0.72 25.12 16.45
C TRP A 84 -1.37 25.87 15.29
N ASP A 85 -0.66 26.78 14.61
CA ASP A 85 -1.23 27.48 13.46
C ASP A 85 -1.39 26.55 12.26
N SER A 86 -0.48 25.58 12.09
CA SER A 86 -0.60 24.55 11.06
C SER A 86 -1.79 23.61 11.33
N VAL A 87 -1.97 23.16 12.59
CA VAL A 87 -3.12 22.35 13.01
C VAL A 87 -4.42 23.14 12.88
N LYS A 88 -4.44 24.42 13.26
CA LYS A 88 -5.60 25.30 13.11
C LYS A 88 -5.95 25.55 11.64
N ARG A 89 -4.94 25.58 10.76
CA ARG A 89 -5.13 25.71 9.31
C ARG A 89 -5.66 24.42 8.67
N ILE A 90 -5.22 23.26 9.16
CA ILE A 90 -5.78 21.97 8.72
C ILE A 90 -7.22 21.84 9.24
N SER A 91 -7.48 22.15 10.51
CA SER A 91 -8.83 22.08 11.08
C SER A 91 -9.79 23.08 10.43
N SER A 92 -9.33 24.27 10.06
CA SER A 92 -10.15 25.23 9.32
C SER A 92 -10.49 24.73 7.91
N TYR A 93 -9.66 23.89 7.29
CA TYR A 93 -10.01 23.27 6.02
C TYR A 93 -11.14 22.23 6.17
N PHE A 94 -11.16 21.50 7.30
CA PHE A 94 -12.24 20.56 7.63
C PHE A 94 -13.54 21.26 8.05
N PHE A 95 -13.46 22.38 8.79
CA PHE A 95 -14.61 22.98 9.48
C PHE A 95 -15.00 24.39 9.04
N LEU A 96 -14.16 25.12 8.28
CA LEU A 96 -14.38 26.51 7.86
C LEU A 96 -14.36 26.71 6.32
N GLY A 97 -14.01 25.71 5.52
CA GLY A 97 -14.04 25.79 4.04
C GLY A 97 -15.45 25.92 3.43
N SER A 98 -15.55 26.08 2.11
CA SER A 98 -16.85 26.06 1.41
C SER A 98 -17.55 24.71 1.57
N LEU A 99 -18.88 24.66 1.56
CA LEU A 99 -19.63 23.40 1.67
C LEU A 99 -19.20 22.39 0.59
N ARG A 100 -18.92 22.87 -0.63
CA ARG A 100 -18.46 22.05 -1.75
C ARG A 100 -17.08 21.43 -1.49
N ASP A 101 -16.13 22.22 -1.00
CA ASP A 101 -14.77 21.73 -0.72
C ASP A 101 -14.76 20.74 0.45
N ARG A 102 -15.60 20.98 1.46
CA ARG A 102 -15.77 20.05 2.58
C ARG A 102 -16.38 18.73 2.12
N LEU A 103 -17.45 18.77 1.35
CA LEU A 103 -18.07 17.56 0.82
C LEU A 103 -17.07 16.78 -0.04
N MET A 104 -16.32 17.44 -0.92
CA MET A 104 -15.28 16.80 -1.71
C MET A 104 -14.19 16.16 -0.83
N LEU A 105 -13.71 16.87 0.20
CA LEU A 105 -12.73 16.33 1.15
C LEU A 105 -13.27 15.10 1.88
N TRP A 106 -14.48 15.18 2.43
CA TRP A 106 -15.12 14.07 3.13
C TRP A 106 -15.35 12.88 2.20
N THR A 107 -15.80 13.11 0.98
CA THR A 107 -15.96 12.05 -0.03
C THR A 107 -14.62 11.38 -0.32
N CYS A 108 -13.55 12.14 -0.55
CA CYS A 108 -12.22 11.57 -0.77
C CYS A 108 -11.71 10.77 0.44
N LEU A 109 -11.94 11.26 1.65
CA LEU A 109 -11.57 10.56 2.89
C LEU A 109 -12.36 9.27 3.06
N TRP A 110 -13.66 9.29 2.80
CA TRP A 110 -14.50 8.08 2.86
C TRP A 110 -14.04 7.04 1.83
N ILE A 111 -13.78 7.46 0.59
CA ILE A 111 -13.24 6.56 -0.45
C ILE A 111 -11.93 5.93 0.04
N PHE A 112 -10.98 6.75 0.51
CA PHE A 112 -9.71 6.26 1.03
C PHE A 112 -9.89 5.27 2.19
N MET A 113 -10.74 5.62 3.17
CA MET A 113 -11.01 4.75 4.33
C MET A 113 -11.62 3.42 3.92
N PHE A 114 -12.64 3.42 3.04
CA PHE A 114 -13.24 2.18 2.55
C PHE A 114 -12.23 1.33 1.77
N THR A 115 -11.42 1.93 0.90
CA THR A 115 -10.39 1.20 0.16
C THR A 115 -9.38 0.53 1.11
N VAL A 116 -8.92 1.24 2.15
CA VAL A 116 -7.98 0.70 3.13
C VAL A 116 -8.61 -0.40 3.99
N ILE A 117 -9.84 -0.19 4.47
CA ILE A 117 -10.55 -1.19 5.27
C ILE A 117 -10.78 -2.46 4.46
N CYS A 118 -11.26 -2.35 3.21
CA CYS A 118 -11.44 -3.50 2.33
C CYS A 118 -10.14 -4.28 2.15
N GLN A 119 -9.02 -3.59 1.91
CA GLN A 119 -7.70 -4.23 1.77
C GLN A 119 -7.28 -5.00 3.04
N LEU A 120 -7.43 -4.39 4.22
CA LEU A 120 -7.07 -5.06 5.49
C LEU A 120 -7.96 -6.27 5.79
N VAL A 121 -9.25 -6.15 5.51
CA VAL A 121 -10.23 -7.23 5.72
C VAL A 121 -9.94 -8.39 4.78
N LEU A 122 -9.66 -8.12 3.50
CA LEU A 122 -9.35 -9.16 2.51
C LEU A 122 -8.11 -9.96 2.88
N VAL A 123 -7.01 -9.30 3.26
CA VAL A 123 -5.79 -10.01 3.70
C VAL A 123 -6.10 -11.02 4.81
N THR A 124 -7.00 -10.67 5.73
CA THR A 124 -7.39 -11.53 6.85
C THR A 124 -8.33 -12.65 6.41
N ILE A 125 -9.36 -12.32 5.63
CA ILE A 125 -10.37 -13.27 5.15
C ILE A 125 -9.74 -14.27 4.18
N ASP A 126 -8.91 -13.83 3.23
CA ASP A 126 -8.28 -14.69 2.24
C ASP A 126 -7.36 -15.71 2.91
N SER A 127 -6.58 -15.27 3.91
CA SER A 127 -5.73 -16.17 4.69
C SER A 127 -6.55 -17.25 5.41
N LEU A 128 -7.70 -16.90 6.00
CA LEU A 128 -8.62 -17.84 6.66
C LEU A 128 -9.31 -18.77 5.65
N TYR A 129 -9.72 -18.23 4.51
CA TYR A 129 -10.42 -18.94 3.45
C TYR A 129 -9.52 -19.98 2.77
N LEU A 130 -8.27 -19.62 2.49
CA LEU A 130 -7.27 -20.50 1.87
C LEU A 130 -6.82 -21.62 2.84
N LEU A 131 -6.85 -21.36 4.15
CA LEU A 131 -6.47 -22.34 5.16
C LEU A 131 -7.59 -23.39 5.40
N HIS A 132 -8.86 -23.02 5.20
CA HIS A 132 -9.99 -23.92 5.42
C HIS A 132 -10.39 -24.73 4.17
N ARG A 133 -11.27 -25.73 4.32
CA ARG A 133 -11.87 -26.45 3.19
C ARG A 133 -12.62 -25.44 2.30
N PRO A 134 -12.45 -25.47 0.96
CA PRO A 134 -11.98 -26.58 0.13
C PRO A 134 -10.50 -26.53 -0.31
N PHE A 135 -9.72 -25.48 0.02
CA PHE A 135 -8.37 -25.28 -0.53
C PHE A 135 -7.26 -25.92 0.31
N CYS A 136 -7.34 -25.82 1.64
CA CYS A 136 -6.38 -26.41 2.58
C CYS A 136 -4.91 -26.15 2.21
N TRP A 137 -4.56 -24.90 1.92
CA TRP A 137 -3.19 -24.51 1.58
C TRP A 137 -2.29 -24.46 2.82
N THR A 138 -1.02 -24.82 2.65
CA THR A 138 0.03 -24.68 3.68
C THR A 138 0.47 -23.22 3.78
N HIS A 139 1.03 -22.79 4.93
CA HIS A 139 1.38 -21.38 5.15
C HIS A 139 2.45 -20.87 4.15
N SER A 140 3.34 -21.75 3.67
CA SER A 140 4.29 -21.43 2.59
C SER A 140 3.59 -21.01 1.29
N ILE A 141 2.55 -21.74 0.87
CA ILE A 141 1.83 -21.47 -0.39
C ILE A 141 1.03 -20.18 -0.26
N ILE A 142 0.40 -19.95 0.90
CA ILE A 142 -0.31 -18.71 1.20
C ILE A 142 0.66 -17.52 1.16
N GLY A 143 1.86 -17.66 1.76
CA GLY A 143 2.88 -16.61 1.74
C GLY A 143 3.37 -16.27 0.33
N ILE A 144 3.64 -17.28 -0.49
CA ILE A 144 4.06 -17.11 -1.89
C ILE A 144 2.95 -16.47 -2.73
N PHE A 145 1.72 -16.95 -2.61
CA PHE A 145 0.56 -16.40 -3.32
C PHE A 145 0.33 -14.94 -2.95
N SER A 146 0.25 -14.63 -1.64
CA SER A 146 0.09 -13.26 -1.13
C SER A 146 1.21 -12.34 -1.60
N GLY A 147 2.45 -12.83 -1.60
CA GLY A 147 3.59 -12.09 -2.11
C GLY A 147 3.49 -11.81 -3.61
N ALA A 148 3.16 -12.84 -4.41
CA ALA A 148 2.98 -12.72 -5.85
C ALA A 148 1.85 -11.75 -6.21
N ARG A 149 0.71 -11.82 -5.52
CA ARG A 149 -0.41 -10.86 -5.63
C ARG A 149 0.08 -9.42 -5.44
N MET A 150 0.78 -9.19 -4.33
CA MET A 150 1.20 -7.85 -3.95
C MET A 150 2.22 -7.29 -4.95
N ALA A 151 3.25 -8.06 -5.29
CA ALA A 151 4.23 -7.64 -6.29
C ALA A 151 3.58 -7.41 -7.67
N GLY A 152 2.73 -8.34 -8.13
CA GLY A 152 2.03 -8.26 -9.41
C GLY A 152 1.18 -7.00 -9.51
N THR A 153 0.37 -6.70 -8.49
CA THR A 153 -0.51 -5.53 -8.46
C THR A 153 0.28 -4.22 -8.62
N PHE A 154 1.40 -4.06 -7.91
CA PHE A 154 2.22 -2.86 -8.00
C PHE A 154 3.04 -2.77 -9.29
N LEU A 155 3.55 -3.90 -9.80
CA LEU A 155 4.29 -3.95 -11.06
C LEU A 155 3.37 -3.62 -12.24
N VAL A 156 2.22 -4.27 -12.33
CA VAL A 156 1.18 -3.97 -13.33
C VAL A 156 0.71 -2.53 -13.19
N GLY A 157 0.48 -2.07 -11.95
CA GLY A 157 0.11 -0.69 -11.65
C GLY A 157 1.11 0.34 -12.20
N ILE A 158 2.42 0.09 -12.08
CA ILE A 158 3.44 0.97 -12.67
C ILE A 158 3.44 0.93 -14.19
N VAL A 159 3.29 -0.26 -14.79
CA VAL A 159 3.26 -0.39 -16.26
C VAL A 159 2.08 0.40 -16.82
N ILE A 160 0.89 0.27 -16.21
CA ILE A 160 -0.31 1.02 -16.56
C ILE A 160 -0.06 2.51 -16.33
N LEU A 161 0.43 2.90 -15.15
CA LEU A 161 0.67 4.31 -14.82
C LEU A 161 1.68 4.95 -15.78
N ARG A 162 2.75 4.24 -16.16
CA ARG A 162 3.73 4.73 -17.14
C ARG A 162 3.13 4.86 -18.54
N SER A 163 2.29 3.92 -18.94
CA SER A 163 1.65 3.93 -20.27
C SER A 163 0.61 5.06 -20.38
N PHE A 164 -0.19 5.27 -19.34
CA PHE A 164 -1.26 6.27 -19.34
C PHE A 164 -0.84 7.66 -18.82
N ARG A 165 0.43 7.81 -18.38
CA ARG A 165 0.98 9.07 -17.87
C ARG A 165 0.86 10.24 -18.84
N THR A 166 0.96 9.95 -20.14
CA THR A 166 0.91 10.95 -21.23
C THR A 166 -0.51 11.25 -21.67
N CYS A 167 -1.44 10.29 -21.53
CA CYS A 167 -2.78 10.38 -22.09
C CYS A 167 -3.84 10.89 -21.10
N CYS A 168 -3.67 10.64 -19.79
CA CYS A 168 -4.74 10.84 -18.82
C CYS A 168 -4.30 11.71 -17.63
N GLN A 169 -5.26 12.41 -17.05
CA GLN A 169 -5.09 13.06 -15.75
C GLN A 169 -5.05 12.01 -14.63
N PRO A 170 -4.24 12.22 -13.57
CA PRO A 170 -4.06 11.23 -12.50
C PRO A 170 -5.37 10.88 -11.77
N GLU A 171 -6.35 11.79 -11.74
CA GLU A 171 -7.65 11.59 -11.13
C GLU A 171 -8.46 10.51 -11.85
N ILE A 172 -8.44 10.52 -13.19
CA ILE A 172 -9.14 9.51 -14.02
C ILE A 172 -8.49 8.14 -13.81
N LEU A 173 -7.16 8.10 -13.75
CA LEU A 173 -6.41 6.86 -13.53
C LEU A 173 -6.75 6.24 -12.16
N ALA A 174 -6.93 7.07 -11.12
CA ALA A 174 -7.36 6.61 -9.81
C ALA A 174 -8.78 6.01 -9.83
N MET A 175 -9.73 6.65 -10.53
CA MET A 175 -11.10 6.12 -10.66
C MET A 175 -11.13 4.80 -11.43
N VAL A 176 -10.37 4.69 -12.52
CA VAL A 176 -10.25 3.46 -13.31
C VAL A 176 -9.64 2.35 -12.45
N GLY A 177 -8.58 2.64 -11.70
CA GLY A 177 -7.98 1.67 -10.78
C GLY A 177 -8.96 1.14 -9.73
N LEU A 178 -9.81 2.00 -9.15
CA LEU A 178 -10.86 1.58 -8.22
C LEU A 178 -11.89 0.66 -8.90
N LEU A 179 -12.28 0.95 -10.14
CA LEU A 179 -13.20 0.09 -10.89
C LEU A 179 -12.61 -1.29 -11.16
N PHE A 180 -11.36 -1.37 -11.63
CA PHE A 180 -10.66 -2.65 -11.83
C PHE A 180 -10.53 -3.42 -10.52
N GLN A 181 -10.20 -2.74 -9.42
CA GLN A 181 -10.11 -3.37 -8.11
C GLN A 181 -11.46 -3.97 -7.66
N THR A 182 -12.57 -3.24 -7.87
CA THR A 182 -13.90 -3.79 -7.57
C THR A 182 -14.26 -4.99 -8.45
N ALA A 183 -13.90 -4.96 -9.74
CA ALA A 183 -14.11 -6.09 -10.63
C ALA A 183 -13.31 -7.32 -10.18
N GLY A 184 -12.05 -7.13 -9.76
CA GLY A 184 -11.22 -8.19 -9.19
C GLY A 184 -11.87 -8.86 -7.98
N PHE A 185 -12.41 -8.09 -7.04
CA PHE A 185 -13.11 -8.64 -5.87
C PHE A 185 -14.38 -9.41 -6.23
N VAL A 186 -15.12 -8.97 -7.25
CA VAL A 186 -16.31 -9.70 -7.74
C VAL A 186 -15.90 -11.03 -8.38
N LEU A 187 -14.81 -11.04 -9.15
CA LEU A 187 -14.27 -12.27 -9.76
C LEU A 187 -13.78 -13.25 -8.69
N GLU A 188 -13.08 -12.74 -7.67
CA GLU A 188 -12.59 -13.52 -6.53
C GLU A 188 -13.74 -14.13 -5.73
N ALA A 189 -14.81 -13.36 -5.48
CA ALA A 189 -16.02 -13.86 -4.80
C ALA A 189 -16.75 -14.98 -5.57
N LEU A 190 -16.62 -15.02 -6.90
CA LEU A 190 -17.21 -16.04 -7.75
C LEU A 190 -16.30 -17.26 -7.97
N ALA A 191 -15.03 -17.18 -7.56
CA ALA A 191 -14.06 -18.26 -7.75
C ALA A 191 -14.43 -19.48 -6.90
N ARG A 192 -14.54 -20.66 -7.53
CA ARG A 192 -14.83 -21.94 -6.86
C ARG A 192 -13.65 -22.90 -6.87
N LYS A 193 -12.60 -22.61 -7.65
CA LYS A 193 -11.42 -23.46 -7.85
C LYS A 193 -10.13 -22.65 -7.75
N SER A 194 -9.03 -23.31 -7.39
CA SER A 194 -7.77 -22.65 -7.01
C SER A 194 -7.14 -21.91 -8.18
N TRP A 195 -7.31 -22.44 -9.40
CA TRP A 195 -6.84 -21.80 -10.62
C TRP A 195 -7.67 -20.56 -11.01
N GLN A 196 -8.95 -20.48 -10.59
CA GLN A 196 -9.80 -19.31 -10.84
C GLN A 196 -9.39 -18.14 -9.95
N LEU A 197 -8.95 -18.44 -8.73
CA LEU A 197 -8.35 -17.48 -7.81
C LEU A 197 -7.09 -16.86 -8.42
N ILE A 198 -6.20 -17.68 -8.98
CA ILE A 198 -4.97 -17.20 -9.64
C ILE A 198 -5.30 -16.34 -10.88
N LEU A 199 -6.31 -16.69 -11.66
CA LEU A 199 -6.71 -15.91 -12.85
C LEU A 199 -7.40 -14.59 -12.52
N GLY A 200 -8.17 -14.54 -11.44
CA GLY A 200 -8.87 -13.32 -11.00
C GLY A 200 -7.94 -12.20 -10.56
N GLU A 201 -6.68 -12.52 -10.25
CA GLU A 201 -5.68 -11.52 -9.82
C GLU A 201 -4.89 -10.87 -10.97
N PHE A 202 -4.89 -11.46 -12.17
CA PHE A 202 -4.16 -10.95 -13.33
C PHE A 202 -5.07 -10.27 -14.38
N GLY A 203 -6.39 -10.23 -14.15
CA GLY A 203 -7.37 -9.56 -15.01
C GLY A 203 -7.77 -8.20 -14.49
#